data_AF-A0A1I1VPF0-F1
#
_entry.id   AF-A0A1I1VPF0-F1
#
_cell.length_a   1.000
_cell.length_b   1.000
_cell.length_c   1.000
_cell.angle_alpha   90.00
_cell.angle_beta   90.00
_cell.angle_gamma   90.00
#
_symmetry.space_group_name_H-M   'P 1'
#
loop_
_entity.id
_entity.type
_entity.pdbx_description
1 polymer ?
#
loop_
_entity_poly.entity_id
_entity_poly.type
_entity_poly.pdbx_seq_one_letter_code
_entity_poly.pdbx_strand_id
1 'polypeptide(L)'
;MKYMGTTKSSITVLLLSILFFACKEKKSGFSVETIPNPMQQAEYVSNPDHIISAATTEKLNGLMDGLKKEGTAQVVIVLLKTIGDKVPKDVVHEIFRTWKPGQKDKNNGLVVLLVDDQHRIEFETGYGLEGDLPDVICFRIQQQKMLPLFRKNNYDEGMWQGMNAVVSVLHHDSTTTVAETLDIDNYQDNFAETPPRRELPGEGTFFLYIFYIGLSRLFAGFFIKKKEKEVNNPPALYVPGLFSGLWIYVFPAVIMFSIAWFTTYSFHWWTMPVIFYLNWLSYLIYRILVININATRHFSEDRHLRYEGLNLALKNFYIYAVIFPIPLYPIYKWHLSRMRHLRNDSYPCEQCNTPMQLLKKKGKSKFLQEGQLAEEKIGSVVYDVWYCKACDKTKVLGYDSPILKAVQCPKCNNKTLRDTRKVVTKHPTKSSKGEGMQYSECKFCNHTEKVPYVIAMLSSSDSSGSSSGSSSWSSSDSSSSSSSSDSSGGDSGGGGAGSSW
;
A
#
# COMPACT_ATOMS: atom_id res chain seq x y z
N MET A 1 -26.78 -63.40 -3.45
CA MET A 1 -25.68 -64.03 -4.22
C MET A 1 -24.93 -62.91 -4.96
N LYS A 2 -23.60 -62.80 -4.72
CA LYS A 2 -22.52 -62.16 -5.53
C LYS A 2 -22.70 -60.69 -6.01
N TYR A 3 -21.95 -59.68 -5.54
CA TYR A 3 -20.52 -59.30 -5.74
C TYR A 3 -20.10 -58.92 -7.17
N MET A 4 -19.26 -57.84 -7.23
CA MET A 4 -18.41 -57.30 -8.32
C MET A 4 -19.05 -56.23 -9.22
N GLY A 5 -18.42 -55.11 -9.59
CA GLY A 5 -17.05 -54.64 -9.37
C GLY A 5 -16.78 -53.37 -10.21
N THR A 6 -16.12 -52.42 -9.59
CA THR A 6 -15.67 -51.09 -10.03
C THR A 6 -14.59 -51.10 -11.12
N THR A 7 -14.30 -49.90 -11.66
CA THR A 7 -13.01 -49.35 -12.19
C THR A 7 -12.94 -49.06 -13.69
N LYS A 8 -13.29 -47.82 -14.11
CA LYS A 8 -12.81 -47.22 -15.38
C LYS A 8 -12.55 -45.70 -15.38
N SER A 9 -12.65 -44.98 -14.25
CA SER A 9 -12.63 -43.49 -14.29
C SER A 9 -11.38 -42.80 -13.71
N SER A 10 -10.40 -43.53 -13.16
CA SER A 10 -9.26 -42.92 -12.46
C SER A 10 -7.95 -42.84 -13.27
N ILE A 11 -7.87 -43.42 -14.47
CA ILE A 11 -6.60 -43.48 -15.25
C ILE A 11 -6.46 -42.29 -16.22
N THR A 12 -7.57 -41.67 -16.64
CA THR A 12 -7.56 -40.53 -17.57
C THR A 12 -7.21 -39.18 -16.92
N VAL A 13 -7.37 -39.04 -15.61
CA VAL A 13 -7.01 -37.80 -14.89
C VAL A 13 -5.52 -37.77 -14.53
N LEU A 14 -4.88 -38.93 -14.35
CA LEU A 14 -3.45 -39.02 -14.03
C LEU A 14 -2.56 -38.74 -15.26
N LEU A 15 -2.99 -39.14 -16.46
CA LEU A 15 -2.28 -38.92 -17.72
C LEU A 15 -2.31 -37.46 -18.22
N LEU A 16 -3.33 -36.67 -17.84
CA LEU A 16 -3.37 -35.23 -18.15
C LEU A 16 -2.48 -34.38 -17.20
N SER A 17 -2.18 -34.89 -16.01
CA SER A 17 -1.30 -34.20 -15.04
C SER A 17 0.20 -34.34 -15.37
N ILE A 18 0.58 -35.38 -16.11
CA ILE A 18 1.99 -35.67 -16.46
C ILE A 18 2.44 -34.87 -17.71
N LEU A 19 1.50 -34.42 -18.55
CA LEU A 19 1.79 -33.53 -19.70
C LEU A 19 2.06 -32.07 -19.31
N PHE A 20 1.76 -31.66 -18.07
CA PHE A 20 2.08 -30.32 -17.57
C PHE A 20 3.46 -30.20 -16.89
N PHE A 21 4.19 -31.31 -16.71
CA PHE A 21 5.45 -31.33 -15.95
C PHE A 21 6.73 -31.54 -16.79
N ALA A 22 6.63 -31.63 -18.12
CA ALA A 22 7.77 -31.93 -18.98
C ALA A 22 8.03 -30.83 -20.03
N CYS A 23 8.17 -29.59 -19.58
CA CYS A 23 9.01 -28.62 -20.29
C CYS A 23 9.54 -27.58 -19.29
N LYS A 24 10.45 -28.01 -18.39
CA LYS A 24 11.39 -27.07 -17.80
C LYS A 24 12.47 -26.85 -18.85
N GLU A 25 12.36 -25.75 -19.60
CA GLU A 25 13.51 -25.20 -20.30
C GLU A 25 14.64 -25.05 -19.28
N LYS A 26 15.79 -25.62 -19.62
CA LYS A 26 17.05 -25.37 -18.93
C LYS A 26 17.36 -23.88 -19.16
N LYS A 27 16.94 -23.00 -18.27
CA LYS A 27 17.47 -21.62 -18.20
C LYS A 27 18.96 -21.75 -17.95
N SER A 28 19.80 -21.57 -18.98
CA SER A 28 21.23 -21.34 -18.78
C SER A 28 21.35 -20.03 -18.01
N GLY A 29 21.73 -20.14 -16.73
CA GLY A 29 21.90 -18.97 -15.88
C GLY A 29 23.10 -18.16 -16.36
N PHE A 30 22.85 -16.96 -16.87
CA PHE A 30 23.91 -15.97 -17.10
C PHE A 30 24.55 -15.58 -15.75
N SER A 31 25.87 -15.64 -15.64
CA SER A 31 26.64 -15.24 -14.45
C SER A 31 27.77 -14.30 -14.84
N VAL A 32 28.00 -13.24 -14.06
CA VAL A 32 29.06 -12.25 -14.34
C VAL A 32 30.45 -12.89 -14.34
N GLU A 33 30.64 -13.98 -13.60
CA GLU A 33 31.89 -14.77 -13.58
C GLU A 33 32.24 -15.41 -14.94
N THR A 34 31.27 -15.53 -15.86
CA THR A 34 31.51 -16.09 -17.20
C THR A 34 32.01 -15.07 -18.21
N ILE A 35 31.96 -13.78 -17.88
CA ILE A 35 32.45 -12.70 -18.74
C ILE A 35 33.98 -12.64 -18.62
N PRO A 36 34.74 -12.69 -19.73
CA PRO A 36 36.20 -12.53 -19.69
C PRO A 36 36.56 -11.19 -19.05
N ASN A 37 37.29 -11.21 -17.93
CA ASN A 37 37.73 -9.99 -17.25
C ASN A 37 38.96 -9.42 -17.98
N PRO A 38 38.82 -8.26 -18.66
CA PRO A 38 39.92 -7.71 -19.46
C PRO A 38 41.08 -7.23 -18.60
N MET A 39 40.83 -6.84 -17.34
CA MET A 39 41.85 -6.34 -16.42
C MET A 39 42.86 -7.43 -16.01
N GLN A 40 42.47 -8.71 -16.06
CA GLN A 40 43.39 -9.83 -15.80
C GLN A 40 44.42 -10.01 -16.94
N GLN A 41 44.11 -9.49 -18.13
CA GLN A 41 44.96 -9.57 -19.32
C GLN A 41 45.63 -8.23 -19.64
N ALA A 42 45.56 -7.26 -18.72
CA ALA A 42 46.01 -5.87 -18.92
C ALA A 42 45.30 -5.17 -20.11
N GLU A 43 44.07 -5.58 -20.40
CA GLU A 43 43.19 -4.95 -21.37
C GLU A 43 42.05 -4.19 -20.66
N TYR A 44 41.26 -3.45 -21.43
CA TYR A 44 40.15 -2.62 -20.93
C TYR A 44 38.80 -2.97 -21.59
N VAL A 45 38.82 -3.69 -22.70
CA VAL A 45 37.62 -4.04 -23.47
C VAL A 45 37.37 -5.54 -23.43
N SER A 46 36.19 -5.94 -22.97
CA SER A 46 35.68 -7.32 -23.05
C SER A 46 34.64 -7.41 -24.17
N ASN A 47 34.96 -8.13 -25.24
CA ASN A 47 34.12 -8.26 -26.44
C ASN A 47 34.01 -9.74 -26.89
N PRO A 48 33.45 -10.65 -26.04
CA PRO A 48 33.35 -12.08 -26.35
C PRO A 48 32.44 -12.39 -27.54
N ASP A 49 31.44 -11.54 -27.80
CA ASP A 49 30.44 -11.74 -28.85
C ASP A 49 30.77 -11.04 -30.18
N HIS A 50 31.95 -10.42 -30.28
CA HIS A 50 32.41 -9.70 -31.48
C HIS A 50 31.44 -8.62 -32.00
N ILE A 51 30.83 -7.86 -31.08
CA ILE A 51 29.86 -6.78 -31.39
C ILE A 51 30.55 -5.61 -32.11
N ILE A 52 31.79 -5.31 -31.70
CA ILE A 52 32.67 -4.35 -32.38
C ILE A 52 33.85 -5.08 -33.03
N SER A 53 34.46 -4.47 -34.05
CA SER A 53 35.62 -5.02 -34.73
C SER A 53 36.88 -5.06 -33.85
N ALA A 54 37.81 -5.96 -34.18
CA ALA A 54 39.10 -6.06 -33.51
C ALA A 54 39.91 -4.75 -33.60
N ALA A 55 39.82 -4.05 -34.73
CA ALA A 55 40.47 -2.75 -34.93
C ALA A 55 39.93 -1.68 -33.96
N THR A 56 38.62 -1.66 -33.71
CA THR A 56 38.01 -0.75 -32.73
C THR A 56 38.36 -1.14 -31.30
N THR A 57 38.40 -2.44 -31.00
CA THR A 57 38.82 -2.97 -29.70
C THR A 57 40.24 -2.52 -29.35
N GLU A 58 41.17 -2.60 -30.30
CA GLU A 58 42.55 -2.14 -30.14
C GLU A 58 42.64 -0.62 -29.93
N LYS A 59 41.90 0.17 -30.71
CA LYS A 59 41.82 1.63 -30.54
C LYS A 59 41.30 2.02 -29.15
N LEU A 60 40.24 1.36 -28.68
CA LEU A 60 39.66 1.62 -27.37
C LEU A 60 40.61 1.19 -26.25
N ASN A 61 41.26 0.03 -26.35
CA ASN A 61 42.28 -0.39 -25.38
C ASN A 61 43.41 0.64 -25.28
N GLY A 62 43.90 1.18 -26.41
CA GLY A 62 44.92 2.24 -26.41
C GLY A 62 44.44 3.55 -25.76
N LEU A 63 43.18 3.94 -26.02
CA LEU A 63 42.57 5.15 -25.44
C LEU A 63 42.40 5.03 -23.91
N MET A 64 41.92 3.88 -23.43
CA MET A 64 41.73 3.64 -21.99
C MET A 64 43.07 3.46 -21.25
N ASP A 65 44.09 2.91 -21.92
CA ASP A 65 45.45 2.82 -21.37
C ASP A 65 46.07 4.20 -21.12
N GLY A 66 45.81 5.16 -22.00
CA GLY A 66 46.21 6.57 -21.81
C GLY A 66 45.64 7.15 -20.51
N LEU A 67 44.31 7.03 -20.31
CA LEU A 67 43.64 7.51 -19.10
C LEU A 67 44.19 6.87 -17.82
N LYS A 68 44.54 5.58 -17.86
CA LYS A 68 45.13 4.89 -16.70
C LYS A 68 46.55 5.38 -16.42
N LYS A 69 47.40 5.53 -17.45
CA LYS A 69 48.79 6.00 -17.32
C LYS A 69 48.88 7.43 -16.78
N GLU A 70 47.95 8.29 -17.17
CA GLU A 70 47.82 9.65 -16.66
C GLU A 70 47.23 9.70 -15.24
N GLY A 71 46.65 8.59 -14.78
CA GLY A 71 46.05 8.49 -13.45
C GLY A 71 44.71 9.20 -13.32
N THR A 72 44.06 9.50 -14.45
CA THR A 72 42.78 10.24 -14.57
C THR A 72 41.61 9.32 -14.28
N ALA A 73 41.48 8.21 -15.01
CA ALA A 73 40.42 7.22 -14.80
C ALA A 73 40.84 5.82 -15.23
N GLN A 74 40.21 4.80 -14.63
CA GLN A 74 40.29 3.42 -15.10
C GLN A 74 38.92 2.99 -15.64
N VAL A 75 38.81 2.91 -16.96
CA VAL A 75 37.56 2.60 -17.66
C VAL A 75 37.58 1.15 -18.14
N VAL A 76 36.48 0.43 -17.95
CA VAL A 76 36.28 -0.93 -18.44
C VAL A 76 35.04 -0.96 -19.32
N ILE A 77 35.17 -1.54 -20.52
CA ILE A 77 34.09 -1.63 -21.51
C ILE A 77 33.72 -3.10 -21.68
N VAL A 78 32.44 -3.43 -21.58
CA VAL A 78 31.90 -4.78 -21.71
C VAL A 78 30.80 -4.77 -22.75
N LEU A 79 30.95 -5.56 -23.81
CA LEU A 79 29.96 -5.70 -24.87
C LEU A 79 29.45 -7.14 -24.91
N LEU A 80 28.15 -7.32 -24.67
CA LEU A 80 27.50 -8.62 -24.62
C LEU A 80 26.31 -8.66 -25.56
N LYS A 81 26.11 -9.80 -26.22
CA LYS A 81 24.96 -10.02 -27.06
C LYS A 81 23.68 -10.17 -26.24
N THR A 82 23.78 -10.88 -25.11
CA THR A 82 22.65 -11.11 -24.21
C THR A 82 23.10 -11.31 -22.77
N ILE A 83 22.26 -10.90 -21.84
CA ILE A 83 22.38 -11.19 -20.40
C ILE A 83 21.18 -12.02 -19.89
N GLY A 84 20.37 -12.56 -20.80
CA GLY A 84 19.09 -13.20 -20.50
C GLY A 84 18.06 -12.22 -19.93
N ASP A 85 17.29 -12.67 -18.94
CA ASP A 85 16.21 -11.88 -18.31
C ASP A 85 16.73 -10.88 -17.24
N LYS A 86 18.04 -10.68 -17.12
CA LYS A 86 18.62 -9.80 -16.09
C LYS A 86 18.48 -8.32 -16.47
N VAL A 87 18.49 -7.46 -15.45
CA VAL A 87 18.47 -6.00 -15.59
C VAL A 87 19.92 -5.51 -15.85
N PRO A 88 20.20 -4.76 -16.95
CA PRO A 88 21.57 -4.35 -17.27
C PRO A 88 22.21 -3.45 -16.20
N LYS A 89 21.42 -2.64 -15.47
CA LYS A 89 21.95 -1.80 -14.37
C LYS A 89 22.48 -2.66 -13.21
N ASP A 90 21.80 -3.75 -12.88
CA ASP A 90 22.28 -4.67 -11.85
C ASP A 90 23.54 -5.40 -12.30
N VAL A 91 23.60 -5.79 -13.58
CA VAL A 91 24.77 -6.46 -14.16
C VAL A 91 25.99 -5.54 -14.21
N VAL A 92 25.87 -4.29 -14.65
CA VAL A 92 27.00 -3.35 -14.67
C VAL A 92 27.50 -3.05 -13.25
N HIS A 93 26.59 -2.97 -12.28
CA HIS A 93 26.93 -2.77 -10.88
C HIS A 93 27.64 -4.01 -10.29
N GLU A 94 27.18 -5.22 -10.61
CA GLU A 94 27.83 -6.48 -10.23
C GLU A 94 29.23 -6.59 -10.84
N ILE A 95 29.39 -6.21 -12.11
CA ILE A 95 30.70 -6.12 -12.79
C ILE A 95 31.62 -5.15 -12.04
N PHE A 96 31.15 -3.94 -11.73
CA PHE A 96 31.93 -2.94 -11.01
C PHE A 96 32.40 -3.47 -9.65
N ARG A 97 31.49 -4.08 -8.87
CA ARG A 97 31.83 -4.63 -7.54
C ARG A 97 32.79 -5.81 -7.60
N THR A 98 32.72 -6.61 -8.67
CA THR A 98 33.55 -7.80 -8.83
C THR A 98 34.94 -7.44 -9.33
N TRP A 99 35.04 -6.56 -10.32
CA TRP A 99 36.31 -6.23 -10.99
C TRP A 99 37.00 -4.99 -10.38
N LYS A 100 36.26 -4.18 -9.63
CA LYS A 100 36.73 -2.99 -8.89
C LYS A 100 37.67 -2.09 -9.71
N PRO A 101 37.23 -1.61 -10.89
CA PRO A 101 38.02 -0.68 -11.67
C PRO A 101 38.22 0.62 -10.87
N GLY A 102 39.42 1.20 -10.99
CA GLY A 102 39.80 2.43 -10.28
C GLY A 102 40.94 2.20 -9.30
N GLN A 103 41.68 3.27 -9.00
CA GLN A 103 42.70 3.27 -7.97
C GLN A 103 42.03 3.31 -6.59
N LYS A 104 42.50 2.48 -5.66
CA LYS A 104 41.91 2.34 -4.30
C LYS A 104 41.74 3.67 -3.57
N ASP A 105 42.66 4.61 -3.75
CA ASP A 105 42.64 5.90 -3.06
C ASP A 105 41.88 6.99 -3.82
N LYS A 106 41.66 6.81 -5.14
CA LYS A 106 41.00 7.81 -5.98
C LYS A 106 39.57 7.44 -6.37
N ASN A 107 39.19 6.16 -6.32
CA ASN A 107 37.88 5.66 -6.75
C ASN A 107 37.47 6.12 -8.17
N ASN A 108 38.45 6.28 -9.05
CA ASN A 108 38.29 6.85 -10.38
C ASN A 108 37.93 5.80 -11.45
N GLY A 109 37.02 4.88 -11.12
CA GLY A 109 36.60 3.78 -12.00
C GLY A 109 35.37 4.12 -12.84
N LEU A 110 35.28 3.61 -14.06
CA LEU A 110 34.07 3.64 -14.89
C LEU A 110 33.86 2.27 -15.54
N VAL A 111 32.64 1.72 -15.45
CA VAL A 111 32.24 0.54 -16.23
C VAL A 111 31.19 0.95 -17.25
N VAL A 112 31.41 0.54 -18.50
CA VAL A 112 30.46 0.71 -19.61
C VAL A 112 29.99 -0.65 -20.06
N LEU A 113 28.70 -0.92 -19.97
CA LEU A 113 28.08 -2.17 -20.40
C LEU A 113 27.14 -1.93 -21.57
N LEU A 114 27.39 -2.56 -22.72
CA LEU A 114 26.46 -2.63 -23.85
C LEU A 114 25.82 -4.02 -23.92
N VAL A 115 24.49 -4.06 -24.02
CA VAL A 115 23.70 -5.27 -24.19
C VAL A 115 22.89 -5.15 -25.48
N ASP A 116 23.30 -5.90 -26.51
CA ASP A 116 22.77 -5.79 -27.88
C ASP A 116 21.30 -6.23 -27.97
N ASP A 117 20.93 -7.40 -27.43
CA ASP A 117 19.54 -7.90 -27.50
C ASP A 117 18.53 -6.99 -26.78
N GLN A 118 18.95 -6.40 -25.67
CA GLN A 118 18.15 -5.44 -24.90
C GLN A 118 18.25 -3.99 -25.43
N HIS A 119 19.09 -3.73 -26.44
CA HIS A 119 19.34 -2.42 -27.03
C HIS A 119 19.61 -1.34 -25.96
N ARG A 120 20.47 -1.67 -24.98
CA ARG A 120 20.73 -0.84 -23.80
C ARG A 120 22.22 -0.70 -23.49
N ILE A 121 22.62 0.51 -23.12
CA ILE A 121 23.97 0.84 -22.67
C ILE A 121 23.93 1.48 -21.29
N GLU A 122 24.76 1.00 -20.36
CA GLU A 122 24.85 1.48 -18.99
C GLU A 122 26.26 1.97 -18.69
N PHE A 123 26.35 3.11 -18.01
CA PHE A 123 27.57 3.62 -17.39
C PHE A 123 27.42 3.51 -15.88
N GLU A 124 28.46 3.02 -15.22
CA GLU A 124 28.57 2.95 -13.76
C GLU A 124 29.85 3.67 -13.34
N THR A 125 29.73 4.81 -12.69
CA THR A 125 30.86 5.63 -12.23
C THR A 125 31.22 5.32 -10.78
N GLY A 126 32.52 5.32 -10.50
CA GLY A 126 33.06 5.30 -9.14
C GLY A 126 32.98 6.68 -8.50
N TYR A 127 33.00 6.72 -7.16
CA TYR A 127 32.87 7.98 -6.40
C TYR A 127 33.84 9.09 -6.84
N GLY A 128 35.05 8.71 -7.27
CA GLY A 128 36.07 9.66 -7.72
C GLY A 128 35.76 10.35 -9.03
N LEU A 129 34.85 9.80 -9.84
CA LEU A 129 34.44 10.36 -11.12
C LEU A 129 33.07 11.06 -11.06
N GLU A 130 32.33 11.02 -9.96
CA GLU A 130 30.99 11.64 -9.89
C GLU A 130 31.02 13.16 -10.07
N GLY A 131 32.14 13.81 -9.72
CA GLY A 131 32.33 15.26 -9.93
C GLY A 131 32.51 15.64 -11.39
N ASP A 132 33.30 14.86 -12.14
CA ASP A 132 33.65 15.15 -13.54
C ASP A 132 32.70 14.48 -14.54
N LEU A 133 32.19 13.30 -14.19
CA LEU A 133 31.22 12.50 -14.94
C LEU A 133 29.96 12.21 -14.09
N PRO A 134 29.15 13.23 -13.76
CA PRO A 134 27.85 13.01 -13.14
C PRO A 134 26.87 12.37 -14.12
N ASP A 135 25.79 11.77 -13.60
CA ASP A 135 24.77 11.03 -14.37
C ASP A 135 24.26 11.80 -15.59
N VAL A 136 24.06 13.11 -15.46
CA VAL A 136 23.58 13.97 -16.54
C VAL A 136 24.54 14.03 -17.73
N ILE A 137 25.85 14.02 -17.47
CA ILE A 137 26.88 14.03 -18.51
C ILE A 137 26.98 12.65 -19.16
N CYS A 138 26.97 11.57 -18.35
CA CYS A 138 26.93 10.20 -18.87
C CYS A 138 25.72 9.98 -19.79
N PHE A 139 24.53 10.40 -19.36
CA PHE A 139 23.30 10.30 -20.14
C PHE A 139 23.43 11.07 -21.46
N ARG A 140 23.94 12.31 -21.41
CA ARG A 140 24.10 13.14 -22.61
C ARG A 140 25.08 12.54 -23.62
N ILE A 141 26.21 12.00 -23.16
CA ILE A 141 27.19 11.32 -24.02
C ILE A 141 26.51 10.16 -24.75
N GLN A 142 25.75 9.33 -24.03
CA GLN A 142 25.01 8.21 -24.62
C GLN A 142 24.02 8.69 -25.69
N GLN A 143 23.20 9.69 -25.37
CA GLN A 143 22.16 10.20 -26.27
C GLN A 143 22.73 10.86 -27.55
N GLN A 144 23.83 11.60 -27.43
CA GLN A 144 24.36 12.41 -28.53
C GLN A 144 25.40 11.67 -29.38
N LYS A 145 26.25 10.85 -28.77
CA LYS A 145 27.42 10.24 -29.44
C LYS A 145 27.25 8.76 -29.72
N MET A 146 26.43 8.05 -28.94
CA MET A 146 26.34 6.59 -29.03
C MET A 146 25.03 6.14 -29.71
N LEU A 147 23.88 6.48 -29.13
CA LEU A 147 22.59 5.96 -29.59
C LEU A 147 22.27 6.22 -31.07
N PRO A 148 22.56 7.41 -31.67
CA PRO A 148 22.25 7.65 -33.09
C PRO A 148 22.98 6.70 -34.04
N LEU A 149 24.17 6.23 -33.63
CA LEU A 149 24.98 5.28 -34.39
C LEU A 149 24.54 3.84 -34.10
N PHE A 150 24.18 3.53 -32.86
CA PHE A 150 23.64 2.23 -32.48
C PHE A 150 22.31 1.90 -33.18
N ARG A 151 21.41 2.89 -33.35
CA ARG A 151 20.18 2.72 -34.17
C ARG A 151 20.46 2.35 -35.63
N LYS A 152 21.68 2.65 -36.12
CA LYS A 152 22.14 2.30 -37.47
C LYS A 152 22.98 1.01 -37.48
N ASN A 153 23.00 0.27 -36.36
CA ASN A 153 23.87 -0.89 -36.13
C ASN A 153 25.37 -0.59 -36.30
N ASN A 154 25.77 0.68 -36.13
CA ASN A 154 27.17 1.09 -36.20
C ASN A 154 27.76 1.20 -34.79
N TYR A 155 27.98 0.03 -34.17
CA TYR A 155 28.50 -0.08 -32.80
C TYR A 155 29.95 0.39 -32.68
N ASP A 156 30.78 0.11 -33.69
CA ASP A 156 32.18 0.53 -33.74
C ASP A 156 32.32 2.05 -33.59
N GLU A 157 31.67 2.81 -34.46
CA GLU A 157 31.76 4.26 -34.44
C GLU A 157 31.06 4.85 -33.21
N GLY A 158 29.94 4.26 -32.78
CA GLY A 158 29.21 4.72 -31.59
C GLY A 158 30.02 4.58 -30.30
N MET A 159 30.68 3.44 -30.11
CA MET A 159 31.55 3.22 -28.96
C MET A 159 32.79 4.11 -29.01
N TRP A 160 33.39 4.27 -30.18
CA TRP A 160 34.54 5.15 -30.39
C TRP A 160 34.23 6.61 -30.07
N GLN A 161 33.15 7.17 -30.62
CA GLN A 161 32.76 8.56 -30.37
C GLN A 161 32.34 8.80 -28.92
N GLY A 162 31.60 7.86 -28.33
CA GLY A 162 31.18 7.97 -26.94
C GLY A 162 32.35 7.94 -25.97
N MET A 163 33.33 7.06 -26.18
CA MET A 163 34.51 7.00 -25.31
C MET A 163 35.46 8.19 -25.51
N ASN A 164 35.60 8.72 -26.72
CA ASN A 164 36.32 9.99 -26.91
C ASN A 164 35.65 11.17 -26.21
N ALA A 165 34.31 11.19 -26.15
CA ALA A 165 33.60 12.22 -25.39
C ALA A 165 33.84 12.09 -23.88
N VAL A 166 33.88 10.86 -23.35
CA VAL A 166 34.26 10.60 -21.95
C VAL A 166 35.67 11.11 -21.66
N VAL A 167 36.64 10.78 -22.51
CA VAL A 167 38.03 11.22 -22.40
C VAL A 167 38.13 12.75 -22.44
N SER A 168 37.41 13.39 -23.36
CA SER A 168 37.37 14.85 -23.47
C SER A 168 36.85 15.51 -22.19
N VAL A 169 35.76 14.98 -21.61
CA VAL A 169 35.22 15.48 -20.34
C VAL A 169 36.24 15.32 -19.21
N LEU A 170 36.94 14.20 -19.15
CA LEU A 170 37.91 13.91 -18.09
C LEU A 170 39.22 14.72 -18.20
N HIS A 171 39.58 15.23 -19.39
CA HIS A 171 40.75 16.10 -19.56
C HIS A 171 40.44 17.58 -19.40
N HIS A 172 39.18 17.99 -19.50
CA HIS A 172 38.77 19.38 -19.32
C HIS A 172 38.39 19.62 -17.86
N ASP A 173 39.29 20.29 -17.12
CA ASP A 173 39.10 20.76 -15.75
C ASP A 173 37.71 21.41 -15.61
N SER A 174 36.89 20.88 -14.70
CA SER A 174 35.41 21.03 -14.63
C SER A 174 34.92 22.45 -14.28
N THR A 175 35.72 23.48 -14.52
CA THR A 175 35.39 24.91 -14.33
C THR A 175 35.42 25.77 -15.58
N THR A 176 35.80 25.26 -16.76
CA THR A 176 35.70 26.04 -18.02
C THR A 176 34.77 25.37 -19.03
N THR A 177 33.52 25.84 -19.05
CA THR A 177 32.52 25.74 -20.13
C THR A 177 32.32 24.38 -20.84
N VAL A 178 31.92 23.35 -20.09
CA VAL A 178 31.19 22.17 -20.65
C VAL A 178 29.85 22.58 -21.28
N ALA A 179 29.36 23.79 -21.00
CA ALA A 179 28.20 24.40 -21.65
C ALA A 179 28.44 24.86 -23.09
N GLU A 180 29.70 25.07 -23.53
CA GLU A 180 30.01 25.53 -24.89
C GLU A 180 30.36 24.39 -25.86
N THR A 181 30.95 23.29 -25.38
CA THR A 181 31.40 22.18 -26.27
C THR A 181 30.30 21.15 -26.54
N LEU A 182 29.27 21.13 -25.71
CA LEU A 182 28.02 20.41 -25.93
C LEU A 182 26.95 21.50 -25.99
N ASP A 183 26.25 21.70 -27.11
CA ASP A 183 25.14 22.66 -27.23
C ASP A 183 24.08 22.39 -26.12
N ILE A 184 24.27 22.95 -24.92
CA ILE A 184 23.36 22.74 -23.78
C ILE A 184 22.09 23.59 -23.97
N ASP A 185 22.19 24.72 -24.66
CA ASP A 185 21.10 25.70 -24.74
C ASP A 185 20.13 25.48 -25.93
N ASN A 186 20.49 24.61 -26.89
CA ASN A 186 19.72 24.40 -28.12
C ASN A 186 19.15 22.98 -28.30
N TYR A 187 19.05 22.20 -27.22
CA TYR A 187 18.27 20.96 -27.24
C TYR A 187 16.82 21.26 -26.87
N GLN A 188 16.07 21.72 -27.88
CA GLN A 188 14.62 21.77 -27.82
C GLN A 188 14.09 20.34 -27.94
N ASP A 189 13.45 19.85 -26.87
CA ASP A 189 12.81 18.55 -26.74
C ASP A 189 11.97 18.19 -27.97
N ASN A 190 12.56 17.44 -28.90
CA ASN A 190 11.84 16.61 -29.85
C ASN A 190 11.98 15.17 -29.37
N PHE A 191 11.29 14.85 -28.28
CA PHE A 191 10.86 13.47 -28.03
C PHE A 191 9.96 13.08 -29.19
N ALA A 192 10.52 12.44 -30.22
CA ALA A 192 9.73 11.57 -31.05
C ALA A 192 9.05 10.60 -30.08
N GLU A 193 7.73 10.71 -29.95
CA GLU A 193 6.91 9.83 -29.14
C GLU A 193 7.18 8.40 -29.58
N THR A 194 8.14 7.74 -28.91
CA THR A 194 8.24 6.29 -28.96
C THR A 194 6.87 5.77 -28.55
N PRO A 195 6.25 4.83 -29.28
CA PRO A 195 4.98 4.26 -28.86
C PRO A 195 5.16 3.81 -27.40
N PRO A 196 4.23 4.16 -26.50
CA PRO A 196 4.43 3.94 -25.08
C PRO A 196 4.85 2.49 -24.87
N ARG A 197 6.06 2.29 -24.32
CA ARG A 197 6.47 0.96 -23.89
C ARG A 197 5.35 0.44 -23.02
N ARG A 198 4.95 -0.81 -23.22
CA ARG A 198 4.23 -1.56 -22.20
C ARG A 198 5.19 -1.71 -21.03
N GLU A 199 5.27 -0.68 -20.20
CA GLU A 199 5.68 -0.85 -18.81
C GLU A 199 4.72 -1.90 -18.28
N LEU A 200 5.22 -3.13 -18.07
CA LEU A 200 4.50 -4.10 -17.27
C LEU A 200 4.05 -3.36 -16.00
N PRO A 201 2.82 -3.59 -15.49
CA PRO A 201 2.29 -2.85 -14.36
C PRO A 201 3.36 -2.73 -13.29
N GLY A 202 3.90 -1.52 -13.13
CA GLY A 202 5.09 -1.31 -12.33
C GLY A 202 4.85 -1.83 -10.93
N GLU A 203 5.90 -2.28 -10.25
CA GLU A 203 5.84 -2.76 -8.87
C GLU A 203 5.05 -1.80 -7.95
N GLY A 204 5.07 -0.50 -8.26
CA GLY A 204 4.25 0.52 -7.60
C GLY A 204 2.74 0.24 -7.57
N THR A 205 2.15 -0.38 -8.59
CA THR A 205 0.72 -0.75 -8.60
C THR A 205 0.40 -1.83 -7.58
N PHE A 206 1.33 -2.77 -7.36
CA PHE A 206 1.22 -3.82 -6.36
C PHE A 206 1.35 -3.23 -4.95
N PHE A 207 2.33 -2.34 -4.72
CA PHE A 207 2.48 -1.65 -3.43
C PHE A 207 1.28 -0.77 -3.08
N LEU A 208 0.71 -0.05 -4.05
CA LEU A 208 -0.50 0.75 -3.86
C LEU A 208 -1.71 -0.12 -3.50
N TYR A 209 -1.84 -1.31 -4.09
CA TYR A 209 -2.92 -2.22 -3.75
C TYR A 209 -2.74 -2.86 -2.36
N ILE A 210 -1.53 -3.22 -1.96
CA ILE A 210 -1.23 -3.64 -0.57
C ILE A 210 -1.58 -2.53 0.41
N PHE A 211 -1.18 -1.30 0.10
CA PHE A 211 -1.53 -0.12 0.90
C PHE A 211 -3.05 0.08 0.99
N TYR A 212 -3.77 -0.09 -0.12
CA TYR A 212 -5.23 -0.07 -0.15
C TYR A 212 -5.86 -1.17 0.71
N ILE A 213 -5.35 -2.40 0.68
CA ILE A 213 -5.83 -3.48 1.55
C ILE A 213 -5.59 -3.11 3.02
N GLY A 214 -4.41 -2.57 3.34
CA GLY A 214 -4.06 -2.08 4.67
C GLY A 214 -5.03 -1.02 5.17
N LEU A 215 -5.27 0.02 4.36
CA LEU A 215 -6.26 1.07 4.65
C LEU A 215 -7.67 0.49 4.77
N SER A 216 -8.10 -0.37 3.85
CA SER A 216 -9.42 -1.02 3.88
C SER A 216 -9.62 -1.88 5.12
N ARG A 217 -8.57 -2.55 5.60
CA ARG A 217 -8.59 -3.31 6.85
C ARG A 217 -8.60 -2.40 8.08
N LEU A 218 -7.89 -1.28 8.05
CA LEU A 218 -7.93 -0.27 9.11
C LEU A 218 -9.33 0.32 9.21
N PHE A 219 -9.93 0.74 8.08
CA PHE A 219 -11.30 1.22 8.00
C PHE A 219 -12.30 0.14 8.44
N ALA A 220 -12.19 -1.09 7.96
CA ALA A 220 -13.04 -2.19 8.41
C ALA A 220 -12.88 -2.49 9.91
N GLY A 221 -11.65 -2.48 10.42
CA GLY A 221 -11.33 -2.78 11.82
C GLY A 221 -11.76 -1.70 12.81
N PHE A 222 -11.69 -0.42 12.42
CA PHE A 222 -12.12 0.70 13.26
C PHE A 222 -13.65 0.74 13.38
N PHE A 223 -14.39 0.27 12.37
CA PHE A 223 -15.84 0.49 12.28
C PHE A 223 -16.70 -0.78 12.34
N ILE A 224 -16.16 -1.96 12.01
CA ILE A 224 -16.83 -3.27 12.16
C ILE A 224 -16.40 -3.87 13.50
N LYS A 225 -16.89 -3.30 14.60
CA LYS A 225 -16.67 -3.91 15.92
C LYS A 225 -17.43 -5.24 16.00
N LYS A 226 -16.74 -6.27 16.49
CA LYS A 226 -17.24 -7.64 16.65
C LYS A 226 -18.58 -7.64 17.41
N LYS A 227 -19.56 -8.37 16.88
CA LYS A 227 -20.93 -8.54 17.36
C LYS A 227 -20.94 -8.83 18.88
N GLU A 228 -21.23 -7.84 19.71
CA GLU A 228 -21.67 -8.09 21.08
C GLU A 228 -23.13 -8.56 20.98
N LYS A 229 -23.40 -9.79 21.45
CA LYS A 229 -24.76 -10.34 21.55
C LYS A 229 -25.51 -9.55 22.63
N GLU A 230 -26.17 -8.46 22.26
CA GLU A 230 -27.15 -7.80 23.11
C GLU A 230 -28.54 -8.30 22.75
N VAL A 231 -29.24 -8.84 23.76
CA VAL A 231 -30.41 -9.72 23.63
C VAL A 231 -31.70 -8.96 23.23
N ASN A 232 -31.71 -7.63 23.25
CA ASN A 232 -32.94 -6.83 23.09
C ASN A 232 -32.87 -5.76 21.98
N ASN A 233 -31.88 -5.81 21.08
CA ASN A 233 -31.76 -4.83 20.00
C ASN A 233 -32.63 -5.21 18.79
N PRO A 234 -33.17 -4.22 18.04
CA PRO A 234 -33.88 -4.47 16.79
C PRO A 234 -33.03 -5.33 15.83
N PRO A 235 -33.65 -6.18 14.98
CA PRO A 235 -32.93 -7.00 14.01
C PRO A 235 -31.94 -6.16 13.21
N ALA A 236 -30.72 -6.68 13.06
CA ALA A 236 -29.65 -5.97 12.37
C ALA A 236 -30.07 -5.65 10.93
N LEU A 237 -30.29 -4.37 10.64
CA LEU A 237 -30.72 -3.88 9.33
C LEU A 237 -29.69 -4.14 8.22
N TYR A 238 -28.44 -4.36 8.60
CA TYR A 238 -27.36 -4.71 7.69
C TYR A 238 -26.32 -5.56 8.39
N VAL A 239 -25.99 -6.70 7.79
CA VAL A 239 -24.91 -7.58 8.23
C VAL A 239 -23.94 -7.69 7.05
N PRO A 240 -22.66 -7.28 7.20
CA PRO A 240 -21.69 -7.45 6.14
C PRO A 240 -21.48 -8.95 5.89
N GLY A 241 -21.81 -9.40 4.68
CA GLY A 241 -21.65 -10.78 4.23
C GLY A 241 -20.42 -10.97 3.35
N LEU A 242 -20.25 -12.18 2.80
CA LEU A 242 -19.16 -12.49 1.87
C LEU A 242 -19.09 -11.49 0.69
N PHE A 243 -20.24 -11.12 0.15
CA PHE A 243 -20.35 -10.16 -0.95
C PHE A 243 -19.76 -8.79 -0.62
N SER A 244 -19.92 -8.31 0.62
CA SER A 244 -19.33 -7.03 1.05
C SER A 244 -17.81 -7.07 1.05
N GLY A 245 -17.23 -8.22 1.44
CA GLY A 245 -15.79 -8.45 1.33
C GLY A 245 -15.33 -8.51 -0.12
N LEU A 246 -16.03 -9.25 -0.98
CA LEU A 246 -15.71 -9.35 -2.40
C LEU A 246 -15.78 -7.97 -3.09
N TRP A 247 -16.78 -7.15 -2.78
CA TRP A 247 -16.91 -5.81 -3.36
C TRP A 247 -15.74 -4.91 -2.97
N ILE A 248 -15.36 -4.88 -1.69
CA ILE A 248 -14.30 -3.99 -1.21
C ILE A 248 -12.92 -4.47 -1.69
N TYR A 249 -12.65 -5.78 -1.66
CA TYR A 249 -11.29 -6.26 -1.92
C TYR A 249 -11.11 -6.77 -3.34
N VAL A 250 -12.02 -7.62 -3.84
CA VAL A 250 -11.83 -8.35 -5.11
C VAL A 250 -12.17 -7.46 -6.29
N PHE A 251 -13.24 -6.66 -6.23
CA PHE A 251 -13.66 -5.84 -7.35
C PHE A 251 -12.60 -4.79 -7.77
N PRO A 252 -11.97 -4.02 -6.86
CA PRO A 252 -10.85 -3.16 -7.21
C PRO A 252 -9.64 -3.92 -7.75
N ALA A 253 -9.34 -5.11 -7.22
CA ALA A 253 -8.22 -5.93 -7.72
C ALA A 253 -8.43 -6.35 -9.17
N VAL A 254 -9.65 -6.78 -9.51
CA VAL A 254 -10.02 -7.18 -10.87
C VAL A 254 -9.97 -5.98 -11.81
N ILE A 255 -10.46 -4.81 -11.40
CA ILE A 255 -10.33 -3.57 -12.18
C ILE A 255 -8.87 -3.22 -12.40
N MET A 256 -8.05 -3.23 -11.36
CA MET A 256 -6.60 -2.97 -11.44
C MET A 256 -5.90 -3.92 -12.41
N PHE A 257 -6.16 -5.22 -12.27
CA PHE A 257 -5.57 -6.25 -13.13
C PHE A 257 -6.03 -6.08 -14.58
N SER A 258 -7.30 -5.74 -14.79
CA SER A 258 -7.86 -5.52 -16.13
C SER A 258 -7.26 -4.27 -16.79
N ILE A 259 -7.13 -3.18 -16.05
CA ILE A 259 -6.49 -1.95 -16.52
C ILE A 259 -5.03 -2.25 -16.89
N ALA A 260 -4.29 -2.89 -16.00
CA ALA A 260 -2.89 -3.27 -16.22
C ALA A 260 -2.69 -4.18 -17.44
N TRP A 261 -3.63 -5.10 -17.70
CA TRP A 261 -3.49 -6.10 -18.76
C TRP A 261 -3.98 -5.61 -20.13
N PHE A 262 -5.08 -4.84 -20.15
CA PHE A 262 -5.77 -4.49 -21.39
C PHE A 262 -5.45 -3.08 -21.91
N THR A 263 -4.91 -2.19 -21.07
CA THR A 263 -4.66 -0.81 -21.49
C THR A 263 -3.16 -0.54 -21.61
N THR A 264 -2.74 0.02 -22.74
CA THR A 264 -1.37 0.53 -22.97
C THR A 264 -1.24 2.01 -22.57
N TYR A 265 -2.21 2.53 -21.81
CA TYR A 265 -2.25 3.93 -21.40
C TYR A 265 -1.41 4.14 -20.14
N SER A 266 -0.52 5.13 -20.17
CA SER A 266 0.17 5.61 -18.97
C SER A 266 -0.83 6.32 -18.06
N PHE A 267 -1.04 5.77 -16.87
CA PHE A 267 -1.93 6.36 -15.89
C PHE A 267 -1.18 7.38 -15.03
N HIS A 268 -1.77 8.55 -14.82
CA HIS A 268 -1.29 9.46 -13.79
C HIS A 268 -1.43 8.83 -12.40
N TRP A 269 -0.52 9.15 -11.49
CA TRP A 269 -0.48 8.60 -10.13
C TRP A 269 -1.79 8.80 -9.33
N TRP A 270 -2.59 9.83 -9.65
CA TRP A 270 -3.88 10.10 -8.98
C TRP A 270 -5.04 9.23 -9.43
N THR A 271 -4.94 8.53 -10.57
CA THR A 271 -6.04 7.73 -11.13
C THR A 271 -6.43 6.58 -10.20
N MET A 272 -5.45 5.92 -9.58
CA MET A 272 -5.68 4.78 -8.68
C MET A 272 -6.38 5.19 -7.37
N PRO A 273 -5.92 6.24 -6.66
CA PRO A 273 -6.67 6.81 -5.54
C PRO A 273 -8.12 7.15 -5.88
N VAL A 274 -8.38 7.70 -7.08
CA VAL A 274 -9.74 8.06 -7.52
C VAL A 274 -10.60 6.80 -7.71
N ILE A 275 -10.08 5.74 -8.34
CA ILE A 275 -10.81 4.48 -8.51
C ILE A 275 -11.16 3.87 -7.14
N PHE A 276 -10.22 3.86 -6.20
CA PHE A 276 -10.44 3.35 -4.85
C PHE A 276 -11.46 4.19 -4.08
N TYR A 277 -11.37 5.51 -4.20
CA TYR A 277 -12.34 6.44 -3.63
C TYR A 277 -13.76 6.16 -4.15
N LEU A 278 -13.93 6.02 -5.47
CA LEU A 278 -15.21 5.74 -6.10
C LEU A 278 -15.76 4.36 -5.69
N ASN A 279 -14.90 3.34 -5.56
CA ASN A 279 -15.30 2.02 -5.09
C ASN A 279 -15.87 2.09 -3.66
N TRP A 280 -15.14 2.71 -2.72
CA TRP A 280 -15.62 2.88 -1.35
C TRP A 280 -16.91 3.68 -1.28
N LEU A 281 -17.01 4.76 -2.05
CA LEU A 281 -18.23 5.56 -2.14
C LEU A 281 -19.42 4.72 -2.62
N SER A 282 -19.24 3.93 -3.69
CA SER A 282 -20.28 3.07 -4.24
C SER A 282 -20.80 2.05 -3.23
N TYR A 283 -19.88 1.44 -2.46
CA TYR A 283 -20.22 0.48 -1.42
C TYR A 283 -20.97 1.14 -0.25
N LEU A 284 -20.57 2.34 0.17
CA LEU A 284 -21.26 3.08 1.24
C LEU A 284 -22.69 3.45 0.83
N ILE A 285 -22.88 3.91 -0.41
CA ILE A 285 -24.20 4.20 -0.96
C ILE A 285 -25.07 2.93 -1.00
N TYR A 286 -24.52 1.82 -1.51
CA TYR A 286 -25.21 0.52 -1.51
C TYR A 286 -25.64 0.11 -0.10
N ARG A 287 -24.74 0.19 0.88
CA ARG A 287 -25.03 -0.14 2.28
C ARG A 287 -26.18 0.72 2.84
N ILE A 288 -26.16 2.02 2.60
CA ILE A 288 -27.23 2.94 3.05
C ILE A 288 -28.57 2.57 2.40
N LEU A 289 -28.56 2.23 1.11
CA LEU A 289 -29.74 1.82 0.37
C LEU A 289 -30.34 0.54 0.95
N VAL A 290 -29.52 -0.50 1.18
CA VAL A 290 -29.98 -1.77 1.78
C VAL A 290 -30.55 -1.54 3.18
N ILE A 291 -29.89 -0.73 4.02
CA ILE A 291 -30.41 -0.38 5.36
C ILE A 291 -31.79 0.28 5.25
N ASN A 292 -31.96 1.20 4.29
CA ASN A 292 -33.22 1.91 4.10
C ASN A 292 -34.36 1.00 3.65
N ILE A 293 -34.09 0.06 2.72
CA ILE A 293 -35.05 -0.94 2.26
C ILE A 293 -35.40 -1.92 3.39
N ASN A 294 -34.41 -2.39 4.14
CA ASN A 294 -34.66 -3.32 5.24
C ASN A 294 -35.44 -2.65 6.38
N ALA A 295 -35.19 -1.36 6.63
CA ALA A 295 -35.93 -0.60 7.64
C ALA A 295 -37.40 -0.40 7.29
N THR A 296 -37.76 -0.27 6.01
CA THR A 296 -39.17 -0.22 5.60
C THR A 296 -39.83 -1.59 5.66
N ARG A 297 -39.10 -2.66 5.33
CA ARG A 297 -39.63 -4.03 5.32
C ARG A 297 -39.85 -4.62 6.72
N HIS A 298 -38.92 -4.42 7.65
CA HIS A 298 -39.00 -5.03 8.99
C HIS A 298 -39.82 -4.21 9.99
N PHE A 299 -39.97 -2.91 9.77
CA PHE A 299 -40.62 -1.98 10.71
C PHE A 299 -41.66 -1.11 10.00
N SER A 300 -42.56 -1.74 9.26
CA SER A 300 -43.63 -1.04 8.53
C SER A 300 -44.65 -0.38 9.47
N GLU A 301 -44.99 -1.04 10.58
CA GLU A 301 -46.04 -0.59 11.50
C GLU A 301 -45.47 0.26 12.65
N ASP A 302 -44.37 -0.18 13.29
CA ASP A 302 -43.82 0.48 14.46
C ASP A 302 -42.76 1.54 14.13
N ARG A 303 -43.19 2.81 14.19
CA ARG A 303 -42.33 3.99 13.96
C ARG A 303 -41.16 4.08 14.93
N HIS A 304 -41.36 3.70 16.19
CA HIS A 304 -40.33 3.76 17.24
C HIS A 304 -39.19 2.78 16.98
N LEU A 305 -39.51 1.50 16.73
CA LEU A 305 -38.52 0.47 16.39
C LEU A 305 -37.74 0.81 15.10
N ARG A 306 -38.43 1.42 14.13
CA ARG A 306 -37.79 1.91 12.90
C ARG A 306 -36.73 2.98 13.18
N TYR A 307 -37.01 3.92 14.11
CA TYR A 307 -36.04 4.93 14.53
C TYR A 307 -34.84 4.28 15.21
N GLU A 308 -35.05 3.38 16.16
CA GLU A 308 -33.95 2.72 16.89
C GLU A 308 -33.06 1.87 15.97
N GLY A 309 -33.68 1.07 15.09
CA GLY A 309 -32.95 0.28 14.10
C GLY A 309 -32.08 1.14 13.20
N LEU A 310 -32.61 2.27 12.70
CA LEU A 310 -31.86 3.21 11.88
C LEU A 310 -30.74 3.91 12.67
N ASN A 311 -31.01 4.34 13.90
CA ASN A 311 -30.02 4.98 14.76
C ASN A 311 -28.83 4.06 15.05
N LEU A 312 -29.10 2.76 15.27
CA LEU A 312 -28.07 1.77 15.50
C LEU A 312 -27.27 1.47 14.23
N ALA A 313 -27.94 1.25 13.10
CA ALA A 313 -27.30 0.88 11.83
C ALA A 313 -26.43 2.02 11.24
N LEU A 314 -26.84 3.27 11.46
CA LEU A 314 -26.18 4.47 10.92
C LEU A 314 -25.50 5.34 12.00
N LYS A 315 -25.27 4.81 13.21
CA LYS A 315 -24.61 5.53 14.32
C LYS A 315 -23.32 6.27 13.93
N ASN A 316 -22.48 5.63 13.11
CA ASN A 316 -21.19 6.19 12.67
C ASN A 316 -21.28 6.92 11.32
N PHE A 317 -22.49 7.19 10.80
CA PHE A 317 -22.65 7.75 9.47
C PHE A 317 -22.06 9.15 9.32
N TYR A 318 -22.04 9.94 10.40
CA TYR A 318 -21.41 11.26 10.39
C TYR A 318 -19.92 11.22 10.01
N ILE A 319 -19.21 10.14 10.38
CA ILE A 319 -17.78 9.98 10.06
C ILE A 319 -17.61 9.81 8.55
N TYR A 320 -18.47 9.01 7.91
CA TYR A 320 -18.45 8.84 6.45
C TYR A 320 -18.80 10.15 5.74
N ALA A 321 -19.72 10.94 6.28
CA ALA A 321 -20.06 12.25 5.73
C ALA A 321 -18.92 13.28 5.83
N VAL A 322 -18.00 13.13 6.79
CA VAL A 322 -16.80 13.99 6.91
C VAL A 322 -15.70 13.55 5.95
N ILE A 323 -15.48 12.23 5.81
CA ILE A 323 -14.44 11.69 4.92
C ILE A 323 -14.83 11.84 3.43
N PHE A 324 -16.13 11.72 3.11
CA PHE A 324 -16.67 11.80 1.75
C PHE A 324 -17.71 12.93 1.64
N PRO A 325 -17.31 14.21 1.80
CA PRO A 325 -18.25 15.30 2.01
C PRO A 325 -19.16 15.55 0.82
N ILE A 326 -18.64 15.54 -0.40
CA ILE A 326 -19.40 15.92 -1.61
C ILE A 326 -20.67 15.04 -1.79
N PRO A 327 -20.58 13.70 -1.88
CA PRO A 327 -21.76 12.86 -2.10
C PRO A 327 -22.52 12.51 -0.82
N LEU A 328 -21.87 12.35 0.34
CA LEU A 328 -22.52 11.80 1.54
C LEU A 328 -23.09 12.87 2.47
N TYR A 329 -22.60 14.11 2.45
CA TYR A 329 -23.16 15.20 3.26
C TYR A 329 -24.65 15.48 2.99
N PRO A 330 -25.15 15.59 1.74
CA PRO A 330 -26.57 15.78 1.49
C PRO A 330 -27.41 14.57 1.97
N ILE A 331 -26.91 13.34 1.78
CA ILE A 331 -27.56 12.11 2.28
C ILE A 331 -27.61 12.12 3.81
N TYR A 332 -26.54 12.58 4.46
CA TYR A 332 -26.49 12.75 5.91
C TYR A 332 -27.50 13.76 6.42
N LYS A 333 -27.62 14.94 5.79
CA LYS A 333 -28.67 15.90 6.13
C LYS A 333 -30.08 15.33 5.94
N TRP A 334 -30.32 14.63 4.83
CA TRP A 334 -31.59 13.95 4.61
C TRP A 334 -31.89 12.93 5.70
N HIS A 335 -30.90 12.10 6.07
CA HIS A 335 -31.02 11.11 7.14
C HIS A 335 -31.35 11.77 8.49
N LEU A 336 -30.65 12.85 8.86
CA LEU A 336 -30.94 13.62 10.07
C LEU A 336 -32.37 14.19 10.06
N SER A 337 -32.82 14.72 8.92
CA SER A 337 -34.20 15.23 8.80
C SER A 337 -35.23 14.12 8.96
N ARG A 338 -35.01 12.99 8.30
CA ARG A 338 -35.86 11.81 8.43
C ARG A 338 -35.92 11.28 9.86
N MET A 339 -34.80 11.25 10.57
CA MET A 339 -34.75 10.85 11.98
C MET A 339 -35.53 11.83 12.87
N ARG A 340 -35.47 13.13 12.59
CA ARG A 340 -36.29 14.14 13.30
C ARG A 340 -37.79 13.89 13.08
N HIS A 341 -38.22 13.61 11.85
CA HIS A 341 -39.63 13.28 11.57
C HIS A 341 -40.09 12.02 12.30
N LEU A 342 -39.32 10.93 12.23
CA LEU A 342 -39.65 9.67 12.90
C LEU A 342 -39.82 9.82 14.42
N ARG A 343 -39.05 10.72 15.04
CA ARG A 343 -39.10 10.95 16.49
C ARG A 343 -40.11 12.02 16.92
N ASN A 344 -40.23 13.13 16.18
CA ASN A 344 -40.93 14.33 16.63
C ASN A 344 -42.32 14.52 16.00
N ASP A 345 -42.67 13.80 14.94
CA ASP A 345 -44.01 13.86 14.37
C ASP A 345 -45.03 13.31 15.39
N SER A 346 -46.25 13.82 15.41
CA SER A 346 -47.27 13.38 16.38
C SER A 346 -47.58 11.88 16.26
N TYR A 347 -47.84 11.21 17.38
CA TYR A 347 -48.48 9.88 17.39
C TYR A 347 -50.01 10.04 17.41
N PRO A 348 -50.77 9.18 16.72
CA PRO A 348 -52.21 9.08 16.94
C PRO A 348 -52.48 8.36 18.27
N CYS A 349 -53.48 8.83 19.01
CA CYS A 349 -53.92 8.15 20.22
C CYS A 349 -54.64 6.83 19.89
N GLU A 350 -54.29 5.74 20.57
CA GLU A 350 -54.87 4.41 20.37
C GLU A 350 -56.37 4.33 20.69
N GLN A 351 -56.92 5.28 21.46
CA GLN A 351 -58.34 5.31 21.80
C GLN A 351 -59.19 6.24 20.92
N CYS A 352 -58.70 7.46 20.65
CA CYS A 352 -59.50 8.50 20.00
C CYS A 352 -58.91 9.00 18.68
N ASN A 353 -57.78 8.44 18.25
CA ASN A 353 -57.08 8.78 17.01
C ASN A 353 -56.67 10.26 16.87
N THR A 354 -56.79 11.07 17.93
CA THR A 354 -56.35 12.46 17.93
C THR A 354 -54.82 12.56 18.06
N PRO A 355 -54.19 13.60 17.49
CA PRO A 355 -52.74 13.78 17.57
C PRO A 355 -52.32 14.08 19.01
N MET A 356 -51.39 13.28 19.53
CA MET A 356 -50.81 13.44 20.86
C MET A 356 -49.74 14.55 20.87
N GLN A 357 -49.58 15.20 22.02
CA GLN A 357 -48.55 16.23 22.21
C GLN A 357 -47.34 15.66 22.97
N LEU A 358 -46.13 15.92 22.47
CA LEU A 358 -44.90 15.59 23.18
C LEU A 358 -44.70 16.50 24.40
N LEU A 359 -44.54 15.90 25.59
CA LEU A 359 -44.32 16.63 26.83
C LEU A 359 -42.86 17.09 26.99
N LYS A 360 -42.67 18.34 27.45
CA LYS A 360 -41.35 18.87 27.81
C LYS A 360 -40.83 18.24 29.11
N LYS A 361 -39.51 18.33 29.33
CA LYS A 361 -38.77 17.69 30.44
C LYS A 361 -39.42 17.84 31.83
N LYS A 362 -39.90 19.03 32.20
CA LYS A 362 -40.54 19.26 33.51
C LYS A 362 -41.89 18.52 33.66
N GLY A 363 -42.68 18.44 32.58
CA GLY A 363 -44.00 17.82 32.61
C GLY A 363 -43.96 16.30 32.53
N LYS A 364 -42.99 15.73 31.79
CA LYS A 364 -42.92 14.27 31.57
C LYS A 364 -42.52 13.46 32.82
N SER A 365 -41.75 14.04 33.73
CA SER A 365 -41.27 13.35 34.94
C SER A 365 -42.38 12.79 35.84
N LYS A 366 -43.57 13.42 35.81
CA LYS A 366 -44.74 12.98 36.58
C LYS A 366 -45.35 11.67 36.07
N PHE A 367 -45.12 11.34 34.81
CA PHE A 367 -45.71 10.17 34.14
C PHE A 367 -44.73 9.01 34.00
N LEU A 368 -43.48 9.19 34.44
CA LEU A 368 -42.44 8.16 34.39
C LEU A 368 -42.40 7.41 35.71
N GLN A 369 -42.15 6.10 35.64
CA GLN A 369 -41.92 5.27 36.81
C GLN A 369 -40.57 5.60 37.47
N GLU A 370 -40.40 5.30 38.76
CA GLU A 370 -39.14 5.56 39.48
C GLU A 370 -37.92 4.91 38.82
N GLY A 371 -38.08 3.69 38.29
CA GLY A 371 -37.03 3.00 37.52
C GLY A 371 -36.64 3.74 36.25
N GLN A 372 -37.62 4.24 35.49
CA GLN A 372 -37.40 4.99 34.25
C GLN A 372 -36.76 6.36 34.53
N LEU A 373 -37.15 7.02 35.62
CA LEU A 373 -36.51 8.25 36.08
C LEU A 373 -35.04 8.01 36.45
N ALA A 374 -34.72 6.88 37.08
CA ALA A 374 -33.35 6.50 37.37
C ALA A 374 -32.53 6.28 36.09
N GLU A 375 -33.09 5.58 35.09
CA GLU A 375 -32.46 5.40 33.77
C GLU A 375 -32.20 6.74 33.05
N GLU A 376 -33.17 7.66 33.07
CA GLU A 376 -33.01 8.99 32.47
C GLU A 376 -31.98 9.85 33.23
N LYS A 377 -31.96 9.76 34.56
CA LYS A 377 -30.97 10.45 35.41
C LYS A 377 -29.55 9.94 35.15
N ILE A 378 -29.41 8.64 34.93
CA ILE A 378 -28.17 7.98 34.55
C ILE A 378 -27.81 8.32 33.10
N GLY A 379 -28.80 8.57 32.24
CA GLY A 379 -28.64 8.82 30.81
C GLY A 379 -28.46 7.53 30.01
N SER A 380 -28.88 6.38 30.56
CA SER A 380 -28.88 5.10 29.83
C SER A 380 -30.01 5.05 28.80
N VAL A 381 -31.19 5.54 29.17
CA VAL A 381 -32.38 5.61 28.31
C VAL A 381 -32.97 7.01 28.40
N VAL A 382 -33.35 7.58 27.26
CA VAL A 382 -34.06 8.85 27.18
C VAL A 382 -35.52 8.56 26.87
N TYR A 383 -36.43 8.95 27.76
CA TYR A 383 -37.87 8.72 27.57
C TYR A 383 -38.58 9.92 26.96
N ASP A 384 -39.36 9.70 25.91
CA ASP A 384 -40.31 10.66 25.37
C ASP A 384 -41.73 10.26 25.79
N VAL A 385 -42.48 11.21 26.34
CA VAL A 385 -43.85 10.99 26.81
C VAL A 385 -44.81 11.79 25.94
N TRP A 386 -45.68 11.08 25.25
CA TRP A 386 -46.75 11.63 24.44
C TRP A 386 -48.03 11.65 25.26
N TYR A 387 -48.72 12.78 25.30
CA TYR A 387 -49.94 12.97 26.09
C TYR A 387 -51.11 13.36 25.18
N CYS A 388 -52.24 12.68 25.33
CA CYS A 388 -53.47 13.00 24.62
C CYS A 388 -54.39 13.84 25.52
N LYS A 389 -54.66 15.08 25.12
CA LYS A 389 -55.56 15.98 25.86
C LYS A 389 -57.02 15.53 25.88
N ALA A 390 -57.46 14.75 24.88
CA ALA A 390 -58.85 14.36 24.73
C ALA A 390 -59.27 13.18 25.62
N CYS A 391 -58.34 12.30 25.98
CA CYS A 391 -58.63 11.07 26.74
C CYS A 391 -57.71 10.83 27.95
N ASP A 392 -56.85 11.81 28.29
CA ASP A 392 -55.92 11.76 29.43
C ASP A 392 -54.93 10.57 29.40
N LYS A 393 -54.77 9.92 28.23
CA LYS A 393 -53.82 8.83 28.06
C LYS A 393 -52.42 9.31 27.70
N THR A 394 -51.43 8.59 28.20
CA THR A 394 -50.02 8.78 27.87
C THR A 394 -49.45 7.58 27.13
N LYS A 395 -48.50 7.85 26.23
CA LYS A 395 -47.67 6.84 25.55
C LYS A 395 -46.21 7.17 25.84
N VAL A 396 -45.54 6.26 26.54
CA VAL A 396 -44.14 6.41 26.97
C VAL A 396 -43.25 5.59 26.03
N LEU A 397 -42.24 6.22 25.43
CA LEU A 397 -41.29 5.60 24.52
C LEU A 397 -39.87 5.84 25.05
N GLY A 398 -39.09 4.78 25.27
CA GLY A 398 -37.69 4.87 25.68
C GLY A 398 -36.75 4.78 24.48
N TYR A 399 -35.66 5.54 24.49
CA TYR A 399 -34.60 5.49 23.48
C TYR A 399 -33.26 5.22 24.15
N ASP A 400 -32.62 4.11 23.80
CA ASP A 400 -31.32 3.75 24.35
C ASP A 400 -30.22 4.73 23.93
N SER A 401 -29.35 5.07 24.87
CA SER A 401 -28.19 5.91 24.62
C SER A 401 -27.12 5.12 23.87
N PRO A 402 -26.73 5.52 22.65
CA PRO A 402 -25.66 4.83 21.93
C PRO A 402 -24.28 5.03 22.56
N ILE A 403 -24.14 5.99 23.49
CA ILE A 403 -22.86 6.37 24.09
C ILE A 403 -22.63 5.59 25.40
N LEU A 404 -23.68 5.47 26.22
CA LEU A 404 -23.57 4.86 27.54
C LEU A 404 -23.96 3.38 27.49
N LYS A 405 -22.96 2.52 27.74
CA LYS A 405 -23.14 1.07 27.86
C LYS A 405 -23.69 0.71 29.25
N ALA A 406 -24.98 0.91 29.46
CA ALA A 406 -25.67 0.42 30.66
C ALA A 406 -26.46 -0.84 30.29
N VAL A 407 -26.32 -1.88 31.09
CA VAL A 407 -27.00 -3.17 30.88
C VAL A 407 -28.23 -3.26 31.78
N GLN A 408 -29.19 -4.09 31.39
CA GLN A 408 -30.36 -4.41 32.20
C GLN A 408 -29.95 -5.14 33.47
N CYS A 409 -30.36 -4.63 34.63
CA CYS A 409 -30.04 -5.25 35.91
C CYS A 409 -30.92 -6.49 36.15
N PRO A 410 -30.36 -7.67 36.51
CA PRO A 410 -31.15 -8.88 36.74
C PRO A 410 -32.07 -8.78 37.96
N LYS A 411 -31.78 -7.90 38.93
CA LYS A 411 -32.57 -7.76 40.16
C LYS A 411 -33.76 -6.81 40.01
N CYS A 412 -33.56 -5.65 39.39
CA CYS A 412 -34.59 -4.60 39.30
C CYS A 412 -35.12 -4.37 37.88
N ASN A 413 -34.63 -5.11 36.89
CA ASN A 413 -35.01 -5.06 35.48
C ASN A 413 -34.79 -3.71 34.75
N ASN A 414 -34.29 -2.69 35.44
CA ASN A 414 -33.95 -1.38 34.87
C ASN A 414 -32.53 -1.36 34.26
N LYS A 415 -32.33 -0.65 33.15
CA LYS A 415 -31.04 -0.44 32.45
C LYS A 415 -30.14 0.55 33.20
N THR A 416 -29.70 0.15 34.39
CA THR A 416 -28.93 1.00 35.32
C THR A 416 -27.66 0.34 35.83
N LEU A 417 -27.34 -0.87 35.34
CA LEU A 417 -26.12 -1.61 35.67
C LEU A 417 -24.93 -1.05 34.87
N ARG A 418 -23.86 -0.65 35.56
CA ARG A 418 -22.63 -0.11 34.94
C ARG A 418 -21.39 -0.80 35.45
N ASP A 419 -20.43 -0.97 34.55
CA ASP A 419 -19.09 -1.42 34.88
C ASP A 419 -18.38 -0.43 35.81
N THR A 420 -17.85 -0.92 36.92
CA THR A 420 -17.18 -0.10 37.94
C THR A 420 -15.68 -0.33 37.97
N ARG A 421 -15.25 -1.59 38.15
CA ARG A 421 -13.84 -1.96 38.23
C ARG A 421 -13.56 -3.31 37.60
N LYS A 422 -12.34 -3.48 37.09
CA LYS A 422 -11.81 -4.77 36.63
C LYS A 422 -10.71 -5.21 37.58
N VAL A 423 -10.76 -6.45 38.02
CA VAL A 423 -9.72 -7.04 38.87
C VAL A 423 -9.12 -8.22 38.12
N VAL A 424 -7.81 -8.21 37.90
CA VAL A 424 -7.10 -9.35 37.32
C VAL A 424 -6.85 -10.36 38.44
N THR A 425 -7.36 -11.58 38.29
CA THR A 425 -7.12 -12.67 39.24
C THR A 425 -5.89 -13.48 38.86
N LYS A 426 -5.65 -13.65 37.55
CA LYS A 426 -4.47 -14.35 37.02
C LYS A 426 -3.88 -13.55 35.85
N HIS A 427 -2.63 -13.14 35.99
CA HIS A 427 -1.94 -12.41 34.93
C HIS A 427 -1.71 -13.32 33.70
N PRO A 428 -1.91 -12.80 32.46
CA PRO A 428 -1.60 -13.56 31.26
C PRO A 428 -0.09 -13.80 31.14
N THR A 429 0.28 -14.95 30.58
CA THR A 429 1.67 -15.27 30.21
C THR A 429 1.73 -15.53 28.69
N LYS A 430 2.92 -15.81 28.15
CA LYS A 430 3.07 -16.21 26.73
C LYS A 430 2.45 -17.58 26.43
N SER A 431 2.30 -18.44 27.44
CA SER A 431 1.81 -19.82 27.30
C SER A 431 0.42 -20.05 27.88
N SER A 432 -0.08 -19.18 28.75
CA SER A 432 -1.39 -19.31 29.39
C SER A 432 -2.20 -18.02 29.33
N LYS A 433 -3.50 -18.14 29.03
CA LYS A 433 -4.44 -17.02 29.10
C LYS A 433 -4.52 -16.49 30.54
N GLY A 434 -4.74 -15.19 30.68
CA GLY A 434 -5.04 -14.57 31.97
C GLY A 434 -6.53 -14.66 32.27
N GLU A 435 -6.89 -14.42 33.54
CA GLU A 435 -8.27 -14.40 34.02
C GLU A 435 -8.49 -13.16 34.87
N GLY A 436 -9.70 -12.62 34.83
CA GLY A 436 -10.10 -11.48 35.65
C GLY A 436 -11.59 -11.48 35.95
N MET A 437 -11.99 -10.64 36.90
CA MET A 437 -13.36 -10.41 37.32
C MET A 437 -13.74 -8.96 36.99
N GLN A 438 -14.83 -8.80 36.23
CA GLN A 438 -15.48 -7.53 35.96
C GLN A 438 -16.56 -7.29 37.02
N TYR A 439 -16.48 -6.20 37.75
CA TYR A 439 -17.52 -5.79 38.70
C TYR A 439 -18.42 -4.74 38.05
N SER A 440 -19.73 -4.96 38.13
CA SER A 440 -20.75 -4.05 37.62
C SER A 440 -21.75 -3.75 38.74
N GLU A 441 -22.12 -2.49 38.91
CA GLU A 441 -23.00 -2.02 39.97
C GLU A 441 -24.21 -1.29 39.39
N CYS A 442 -25.39 -1.64 39.89
CA CYS A 442 -26.65 -1.01 39.53
C CYS A 442 -26.87 0.24 40.37
N LYS A 443 -26.94 1.42 39.74
CA LYS A 443 -27.13 2.69 40.45
C LYS A 443 -28.56 2.92 40.97
N PHE A 444 -29.51 2.07 40.60
CA PHE A 444 -30.90 2.14 41.11
C PHE A 444 -31.09 1.29 42.37
N CYS A 445 -30.73 0.00 42.34
CA CYS A 445 -30.96 -0.94 43.44
C CYS A 445 -29.69 -1.36 44.20
N ASN A 446 -28.54 -0.77 43.89
CA ASN A 446 -27.21 -1.10 44.44
C ASN A 446 -26.83 -2.59 44.33
N HIS A 447 -27.42 -3.30 43.38
CA HIS A 447 -27.04 -4.68 43.08
C HIS A 447 -25.67 -4.72 42.40
N THR A 448 -24.79 -5.58 42.90
CA THR A 448 -23.45 -5.82 42.35
C THR A 448 -23.40 -7.17 41.65
N GLU A 449 -22.98 -7.16 40.39
CA GLU A 449 -22.73 -8.35 39.58
C GLU A 449 -21.22 -8.52 39.34
N LYS A 450 -20.75 -9.77 39.31
CA LYS A 450 -19.37 -10.11 38.98
C LYS A 450 -19.34 -11.08 37.81
N VAL A 451 -18.72 -10.67 36.71
CA VAL A 451 -18.63 -11.47 35.49
C VAL A 451 -17.16 -11.83 35.24
N PRO A 452 -16.80 -13.13 35.14
CA PRO A 452 -15.44 -13.52 34.79
C PRO A 452 -15.15 -13.17 33.33
N TYR A 453 -13.94 -12.68 33.05
CA TYR A 453 -13.45 -12.44 31.71
C TYR A 453 -12.05 -13.02 31.52
N VAL A 454 -11.76 -13.42 30.28
CA VAL A 454 -10.47 -14.03 29.90
C VAL A 454 -9.60 -12.99 29.21
N ILE A 455 -8.34 -12.90 29.63
CA ILE A 455 -7.33 -12.01 29.06
C ILE A 455 -6.49 -12.80 28.05
N ALA A 456 -6.28 -12.23 26.87
CA ALA A 456 -5.46 -12.86 25.84
C ALA A 456 -4.01 -13.09 26.33
N MET A 457 -3.36 -14.13 25.79
CA MET A 457 -1.93 -14.39 26.03
C MET A 457 -1.08 -13.22 25.52
N LEU A 458 0.10 -13.02 26.11
CA LEU A 458 1.06 -12.05 25.59
C LEU A 458 1.60 -12.52 24.24
N SER A 459 1.52 -11.67 23.22
CA SER A 459 2.15 -11.94 21.92
C SER A 459 3.68 -11.93 22.06
N SER A 460 4.35 -12.93 21.49
CA SER A 460 5.77 -12.83 21.18
C SER A 460 5.93 -11.83 20.05
N SER A 461 6.32 -10.60 20.36
CA SER A 461 6.81 -9.67 19.37
C SER A 461 8.17 -10.16 18.88
N ASP A 462 8.21 -10.81 17.71
CA ASP A 462 9.37 -10.70 16.84
C ASP A 462 9.35 -9.29 16.28
N SER A 463 10.12 -8.42 16.89
CA SER A 463 10.26 -7.02 16.47
C SER A 463 11.15 -6.96 15.23
N SER A 464 10.54 -6.84 14.04
CA SER A 464 11.11 -6.04 12.96
C SER A 464 11.00 -4.56 13.37
N GLY A 465 11.97 -4.12 14.18
CA GLY A 465 12.06 -2.75 14.65
C GLY A 465 12.46 -1.83 13.51
N SER A 466 11.50 -1.06 13.00
CA SER A 466 11.75 0.22 12.35
C SER A 466 12.20 1.23 13.41
N SER A 467 13.51 1.32 13.63
CA SER A 467 14.12 2.37 14.44
C SER A 467 14.35 3.61 13.56
N SER A 468 13.42 4.56 13.66
CA SER A 468 13.70 5.97 13.47
C SER A 468 14.75 6.41 14.50
N GLY A 469 16.00 6.60 14.05
CA GLY A 469 17.10 7.09 14.88
C GLY A 469 17.73 8.32 14.24
N SER A 470 17.35 9.50 14.74
CA SER A 470 18.09 10.74 14.56
C SER A 470 19.45 10.65 15.25
N SER A 471 20.54 10.88 14.52
CA SER A 471 21.88 11.20 15.04
C SER A 471 22.51 12.18 14.04
N SER A 472 22.55 13.48 14.34
CA SER A 472 23.55 14.17 15.18
C SER A 472 24.98 13.82 14.78
N TRP A 473 25.59 14.80 14.11
CA TRP A 473 26.98 14.85 13.72
C TRP A 473 27.94 14.61 14.89
N SER A 474 28.99 13.86 14.63
CA SER A 474 30.19 13.82 15.46
C SER A 474 31.37 13.50 14.57
N SER A 475 32.21 14.51 14.36
CA SER A 475 33.53 14.41 13.74
C SER A 475 34.47 13.58 14.61
N SER A 476 35.32 12.76 14.01
CA SER A 476 36.62 12.37 14.56
C SER A 476 37.52 11.80 13.46
N ASP A 477 38.47 12.63 13.07
CA ASP A 477 39.90 12.36 12.88
C ASP A 477 40.38 11.13 12.10
N SER A 478 41.14 11.51 11.07
CA SER A 478 42.16 10.82 10.31
C SER A 478 43.10 9.91 11.10
N SER A 479 43.42 8.76 10.49
CA SER A 479 44.75 8.18 10.56
C SER A 479 45.15 7.66 9.18
N SER A 480 46.17 8.30 8.61
CA SER A 480 46.84 7.92 7.38
C SER A 480 47.76 6.72 7.61
N SER A 481 47.74 5.78 6.68
CA SER A 481 48.83 4.84 6.45
C SER A 481 48.94 4.59 4.95
N SER A 482 49.93 5.23 4.35
CA SER A 482 50.35 5.07 2.97
C SER A 482 51.08 3.75 2.79
N SER A 483 50.59 2.92 1.88
CA SER A 483 51.35 1.83 1.26
C SER A 483 51.01 1.80 -0.22
N SER A 484 51.94 2.32 -1.02
CA SER A 484 51.88 2.37 -2.48
C SER A 484 51.97 0.94 -3.04
N SER A 485 50.86 0.48 -3.61
CA SER A 485 50.79 -0.68 -4.47
C SER A 485 49.80 -0.35 -5.57
N ASP A 486 50.21 -0.44 -6.84
CA ASP A 486 49.36 -0.29 -8.02
C ASP A 486 48.34 -1.44 -8.07
N SER A 487 47.35 -1.37 -7.19
CA SER A 487 46.30 -2.37 -7.01
C SER A 487 44.97 -1.72 -7.35
N SER A 488 44.35 -2.18 -8.43
CA SER A 488 42.97 -1.84 -8.77
C SER A 488 42.03 -2.21 -7.62
N GLY A 489 41.10 -1.33 -7.27
CA GLY A 489 40.26 -1.50 -6.08
C GLY A 489 39.26 -0.38 -5.80
N GLY A 490 38.79 0.35 -6.81
CA GLY A 490 37.83 1.45 -6.61
C GLY A 490 36.45 0.98 -6.13
N ASP A 491 35.77 1.83 -5.36
CA ASP A 491 34.39 1.64 -4.88
C ASP A 491 33.40 2.51 -5.69
N SER A 492 32.20 1.96 -5.97
CA SER A 492 31.10 2.64 -6.66
C SER A 492 30.04 3.16 -5.69
N GLY A 493 29.52 4.35 -5.96
CA GLY A 493 28.34 4.94 -5.31
C GLY A 493 27.01 4.61 -5.99
N GLY A 494 27.03 3.91 -7.12
CA GLY A 494 25.85 3.66 -7.95
C GLY A 494 25.61 4.71 -9.04
N GLY A 495 26.49 5.70 -9.17
CA GLY A 495 26.42 6.77 -10.16
C GLY A 495 26.53 6.29 -11.62
N GLY A 496 26.22 7.18 -12.56
CA GLY A 496 26.21 6.96 -14.00
C GLY A 496 24.79 6.93 -14.58
N ALA A 497 24.68 6.63 -15.88
CA ALA A 497 23.42 6.69 -16.61
C ALA A 497 23.21 5.49 -17.51
N GLY A 498 21.94 5.21 -17.81
CA GLY A 498 21.53 4.15 -18.71
C GLY A 498 20.62 4.66 -19.82
N SER A 499 20.88 4.24 -21.06
CA SER A 499 20.10 4.66 -22.23
C SER A 499 19.80 3.48 -23.14
N SER A 500 18.65 3.53 -23.82
CA SER A 500 18.23 2.50 -24.78
C SER A 500 17.90 3.11 -26.12
N TRP A 501 18.18 2.41 -27.22
CA TRP A 501 18.02 2.94 -28.58
C TRP A 501 16.92 2.32 -29.41
#